data_AF-A0A381CBL7-F1
#
_entry.id   AF-A0A381CBL7-F1
#
_cell.length_a   1.000
_cell.length_b   1.000
_cell.length_c   1.000
_cell.angle_alpha   90.00
_cell.angle_beta   90.00
_cell.angle_gamma   90.00
#
_symmetry.space_group_name_H-M   'P 1'
#
loop_
_entity.id
_entity.type
_entity.pdbx_description
1 polymer ?
#
loop_
_entity_poly.entity_id
_entity_poly.type
_entity_poly.pdbx_seq_one_letter_code
_entity_poly.pdbx_strand_id
1 'polypeptide(L)'
;MISETVRKFIRNPSAKLIVVSYSPTGGGHTARLLNIISMALEKKSIPEDSIVMFHVPCPWEGTPRSPLVVNLAKTLVNRQINVLIAESDKSIYGYLNKDTGGSDDASILQHIARFPLRSVTSKSARQNDSQKIITELSQCTLFQTHKDCNELPIISAKNLMNSMTANFGREIMAERCYVLTDMDPYLQKAAQSAGVPGKRCLDQQNHAILLNLNDSQLNLLPKYALLSKVLGGYGEIISHIDLGGRNTLVSISNVTERLGIFSGTPKYIARVKVADLLLSHSLSKEQIKEKLTNVNRPFSGVMAGSLVQRGGDAQNIVYVYAHKKTNIIARCVNERMRANDPVFQRILFLFCGPGAAGDFNAMHLAYIADADGITTSGAGTIGEFAYLRKQAGCGSRLLVLPIEGHNEQEKNADVISEDNVIKSFVVRTLATEQLSDSLQRFVANRPKTHEAPCTMNEFITAISDPNSYVQQAYELLFSNNTAINFRNIEQVEQVMNRSPLLKATRKYLKLVFQALDATEKEANGSIQVMLQQGMPRTFSHVKELNSTLLNSMRLAQIIGLKETEDADRLPLLKEVRTHFSALAGGGKPSVSQSAKLKEEFGEFMVTGF
;
A
#
# COMPACT_ATOMS: atom_id res chain seq x y z
N MET A 1 34.67 -9.53 3.62
CA MET A 1 33.47 -9.79 4.46
C MET A 1 32.36 -10.47 3.67
N ILE A 2 31.72 -9.84 2.67
CA ILE A 2 30.64 -10.51 1.89
C ILE A 2 31.12 -11.80 1.20
N SER A 3 32.33 -11.81 0.64
CA SER A 3 32.94 -13.01 0.06
C SER A 3 33.08 -14.18 1.04
N GLU A 4 33.32 -13.90 2.33
CA GLU A 4 33.41 -14.93 3.36
C GLU A 4 32.01 -15.44 3.77
N THR A 5 31.04 -14.53 3.93
CA THR A 5 29.63 -14.87 4.14
C THR A 5 29.12 -15.79 3.03
N VAL A 6 29.39 -15.45 1.77
CA VAL A 6 29.01 -16.27 0.61
C VAL A 6 29.66 -17.65 0.68
N ARG A 7 30.96 -17.74 1.01
CA ARG A 7 31.66 -19.03 1.16
C ARG A 7 31.05 -19.89 2.27
N LYS A 8 30.72 -19.31 3.43
CA LYS A 8 30.06 -20.02 4.54
C LYS A 8 28.70 -20.56 4.12
N PHE A 9 27.89 -19.71 3.48
CA PHE A 9 26.59 -20.08 2.93
C PHE A 9 26.69 -21.25 1.93
N ILE A 10 27.63 -21.19 0.98
CA ILE A 10 27.80 -22.24 -0.04
C ILE A 10 28.11 -23.59 0.62
N ARG A 11 28.96 -23.60 1.67
CA ARG A 11 29.37 -24.81 2.39
C ARG A 11 28.25 -25.43 3.23
N ASN A 12 27.25 -24.66 3.64
CA ASN A 12 26.12 -25.16 4.41
C ASN A 12 24.95 -25.50 3.47
N PRO A 13 24.69 -26.76 3.12
CA PRO A 13 23.65 -27.13 2.16
C PRO A 13 22.22 -26.81 2.65
N SER A 14 22.02 -26.64 3.97
CA SER A 14 20.72 -26.31 4.55
C SER A 14 20.40 -24.82 4.52
N ALA A 15 21.42 -23.96 4.41
CA ALA A 15 21.26 -22.51 4.46
C ALA A 15 20.42 -21.99 3.28
N LYS A 16 19.55 -21.01 3.54
CA LYS A 16 18.64 -20.42 2.55
C LYS A 16 19.05 -19.00 2.19
N LEU A 17 18.91 -18.64 0.92
CA LEU A 17 19.01 -17.27 0.43
C LEU A 17 17.60 -16.71 0.33
N ILE A 18 17.29 -15.64 1.03
CA ILE A 18 15.94 -15.06 1.08
C ILE A 18 16.02 -13.60 0.66
N VAL A 19 15.34 -13.23 -0.41
CA VAL A 19 15.29 -11.86 -0.90
C VAL A 19 13.90 -11.28 -0.61
N VAL A 20 13.87 -10.15 0.08
CA VAL A 20 12.64 -9.52 0.58
C VAL A 20 12.54 -8.10 0.05
N SER A 21 11.41 -7.76 -0.58
CA SER A 21 11.07 -6.40 -1.00
C SER A 21 9.63 -6.08 -0.65
N TYR A 22 9.33 -4.82 -0.38
CA TYR A 22 7.97 -4.36 -0.11
C TYR A 22 7.73 -3.02 -0.79
N SER A 23 6.53 -2.88 -1.35
CA SER A 23 5.94 -1.59 -1.63
C SER A 23 5.62 -0.89 -0.32
N PRO A 24 5.80 0.42 -0.22
CA PRO A 24 5.55 1.06 1.06
C PRO A 24 4.37 2.03 0.98
N THR A 25 3.40 1.63 0.16
CA THR A 25 2.00 1.98 0.35
C THR A 25 1.62 1.78 1.82
N GLY A 26 1.35 2.88 2.52
CA GLY A 26 0.89 2.82 3.92
C GLY A 26 -0.29 1.87 4.08
N GLY A 27 -0.38 1.16 5.21
CA GLY A 27 -1.45 0.17 5.43
C GLY A 27 -1.05 -1.09 6.19
N GLY A 28 0.16 -1.14 6.78
CA GLY A 28 0.62 -2.29 7.56
C GLY A 28 1.04 -3.51 6.73
N HIS A 29 1.14 -3.39 5.40
CA HIS A 29 1.61 -4.47 4.53
C HIS A 29 3.09 -4.79 4.79
N THR A 30 3.93 -3.75 4.91
CA THR A 30 5.34 -3.91 5.31
C THR A 30 5.49 -4.70 6.61
N ALA A 31 4.69 -4.41 7.63
CA ALA A 31 4.76 -5.13 8.90
C ALA A 31 4.37 -6.61 8.74
N ARG A 32 3.32 -6.91 7.95
CA ARG A 32 2.90 -8.27 7.64
C ARG A 32 3.98 -9.05 6.89
N LEU A 33 4.59 -8.45 5.86
CA LEU A 33 5.68 -9.09 5.11
C LEU A 33 6.85 -9.46 6.03
N LEU A 34 7.27 -8.53 6.89
CA LEU A 34 8.36 -8.76 7.85
C LEU A 34 7.98 -9.82 8.90
N ASN A 35 6.72 -9.87 9.32
CA ASN A 35 6.23 -10.90 10.24
C ASN A 35 6.29 -12.31 9.64
N ILE A 36 6.22 -12.48 8.32
CA ILE A 36 6.42 -13.79 7.67
C ILE A 36 7.86 -14.28 7.91
N ILE A 37 8.84 -13.37 7.84
CA ILE A 37 10.24 -13.70 8.13
C ILE A 37 10.42 -14.00 9.61
N SER A 38 9.81 -13.22 10.51
CA SER A 38 9.81 -13.51 11.96
C SER A 38 9.23 -14.90 12.25
N MET A 39 8.08 -15.24 11.67
CA MET A 39 7.46 -16.55 11.82
C MET A 39 8.34 -17.66 11.25
N ALA A 40 8.95 -17.45 10.07
CA ALA A 40 9.87 -18.42 9.49
C ALA A 40 11.11 -18.66 10.35
N LEU A 41 11.59 -17.63 11.06
CA LEU A 41 12.66 -17.74 12.04
C LEU A 41 12.23 -18.55 13.28
N GLU A 42 11.06 -18.25 13.84
CA GLU A 42 10.48 -18.98 14.99
C GLU A 42 10.27 -20.46 14.68
N LYS A 43 9.78 -20.76 13.47
CA LYS A 43 9.58 -22.12 12.96
C LYS A 43 10.86 -22.77 12.44
N LYS A 44 12.03 -22.15 12.64
CA LYS A 44 13.36 -22.63 12.18
C LYS A 44 13.42 -22.97 10.69
N SER A 45 12.58 -22.33 9.89
CA SER A 45 12.56 -22.48 8.43
C SER A 45 13.68 -21.69 7.76
N ILE A 46 14.31 -20.77 8.50
CA ILE A 46 15.52 -20.03 8.12
C ILE A 46 16.64 -20.49 9.07
N PRO A 47 17.48 -21.46 8.67
CA PRO A 47 18.54 -21.97 9.53
C PRO A 47 19.73 -21.01 9.62
N GLU A 48 20.67 -21.30 10.52
CA GLU A 48 21.96 -20.59 10.65
C GLU A 48 22.73 -20.55 9.33
N ASP A 49 23.63 -19.57 9.18
CA ASP A 49 24.37 -19.24 7.95
C ASP A 49 23.52 -18.84 6.74
N SER A 50 22.18 -18.80 6.87
CA SER A 50 21.31 -18.22 5.85
C SER A 50 21.65 -16.76 5.58
N ILE A 51 21.22 -16.27 4.42
CA ILE A 51 21.37 -14.86 4.02
C ILE A 51 19.99 -14.30 3.75
N VAL A 52 19.64 -13.21 4.44
CA VAL A 52 18.44 -12.42 4.16
C VAL A 52 18.86 -11.09 3.52
N MET A 53 18.38 -10.84 2.31
CA MET A 53 18.59 -9.60 1.57
C MET A 53 17.32 -8.75 1.63
N PHE A 54 17.38 -7.60 2.31
CA PHE A 54 16.34 -6.59 2.25
C PHE A 54 16.61 -5.62 1.09
N HIS A 55 15.78 -5.71 0.05
CA HIS A 55 15.73 -4.75 -1.05
C HIS A 55 14.65 -3.73 -0.73
N VAL A 56 15.01 -2.71 0.05
CA VAL A 56 14.05 -1.79 0.66
C VAL A 56 13.69 -0.64 -0.27
N PRO A 57 12.49 -0.08 -0.18
CA PRO A 57 12.16 1.10 -0.93
C PRO A 57 12.93 2.35 -0.47
N CYS A 58 12.97 3.36 -1.34
CA CYS A 58 13.57 4.64 -0.97
C CYS A 58 12.73 5.37 0.09
N PRO A 59 13.33 6.21 0.95
CA PRO A 59 12.56 7.13 1.78
C PRO A 59 11.69 8.00 0.88
N TRP A 60 10.42 8.22 1.23
CA TRP A 60 9.52 9.09 0.46
C TRP A 60 8.98 10.21 1.32
N GLU A 61 8.90 11.42 0.76
CA GLU A 61 8.27 12.60 1.38
C GLU A 61 8.73 12.90 2.82
N GLY A 62 10.00 12.63 3.15
CA GLY A 62 10.52 12.81 4.51
C GLY A 62 10.06 11.75 5.52
N THR A 63 9.40 10.69 5.05
CA THR A 63 9.05 9.51 5.85
C THR A 63 10.28 8.65 6.05
N PRO A 64 10.74 8.42 7.30
CA PRO A 64 11.87 7.55 7.56
C PRO A 64 11.53 6.10 7.21
N ARG A 65 12.57 5.29 6.91
CA ARG A 65 12.38 3.85 6.73
C ARG A 65 11.80 3.22 8.00
N SER A 66 10.97 2.20 7.83
CA SER A 66 10.33 1.52 8.97
C SER A 66 11.37 0.96 9.94
N PRO A 67 11.27 1.26 11.26
CA PRO A 67 12.18 0.72 12.26
C PRO A 67 12.05 -0.82 12.38
N LEU A 68 10.94 -1.40 11.89
CA LEU A 68 10.70 -2.84 11.88
C LEU A 68 11.77 -3.61 11.09
N VAL A 69 12.26 -3.04 9.99
CA VAL A 69 13.32 -3.68 9.18
C VAL A 69 14.61 -3.80 10.00
N VAL A 70 15.00 -2.72 10.67
CA VAL A 70 16.21 -2.69 11.51
C VAL A 70 16.08 -3.65 12.70
N ASN A 71 14.91 -3.68 13.35
CA ASN A 71 14.64 -4.57 14.48
C ASN A 71 14.68 -6.05 14.06
N LEU A 72 14.08 -6.40 12.92
CA LEU A 72 14.15 -7.75 12.37
C LEU A 72 15.58 -8.11 11.94
N ALA A 73 16.30 -7.19 11.28
CA ALA A 73 17.70 -7.39 10.90
C ALA A 73 18.60 -7.69 12.11
N LYS A 74 18.43 -6.96 13.22
CA LYS A 74 19.11 -7.26 14.50
C LYS A 74 18.78 -8.65 15.02
N THR A 75 17.50 -9.02 14.98
CA THR A 75 17.04 -10.35 15.42
C THR A 75 17.66 -11.48 14.59
N LEU A 76 17.73 -11.31 13.27
CA LEU A 76 18.36 -12.26 12.36
C LEU A 76 19.86 -12.39 12.63
N VAL A 77 20.59 -11.28 12.77
CA VAL A 77 22.03 -11.30 13.08
C VAL A 77 22.32 -11.99 14.42
N ASN A 78 21.49 -11.74 15.44
CA ASN A 78 21.62 -12.41 16.75
C ASN A 78 21.38 -13.93 16.66
N ARG A 79 20.73 -14.40 15.60
CA ARG A 79 20.51 -15.82 15.28
C ARG A 79 21.52 -16.36 14.27
N GLN A 80 22.66 -15.68 14.09
CA GLN A 80 23.72 -16.05 13.15
C GLN A 80 23.26 -16.10 11.68
N ILE A 81 22.24 -15.32 11.34
CA ILE A 81 21.78 -15.14 9.95
C ILE A 81 22.39 -13.84 9.42
N ASN A 82 23.01 -13.93 8.25
CA ASN A 82 23.63 -12.77 7.63
C ASN A 82 22.56 -11.89 6.98
N VAL A 83 22.65 -10.57 7.18
CA VAL A 83 21.68 -9.62 6.61
C VAL A 83 22.39 -8.66 5.66
N LEU A 84 21.94 -8.63 4.42
CA LEU A 84 22.32 -7.65 3.41
C LEU A 84 21.17 -6.66 3.20
N ILE A 85 21.49 -5.39 2.98
CA ILE A 85 20.47 -4.36 2.76
C ILE A 85 20.91 -3.36 1.68
N ALA A 86 19.99 -3.03 0.77
CA ALA A 86 20.18 -2.02 -0.27
C ALA A 86 18.83 -1.40 -0.67
N GLU A 87 18.88 -0.22 -1.26
CA GLU A 87 17.68 0.49 -1.74
C GLU A 87 17.29 0.07 -3.17
N SER A 88 15.98 0.01 -3.42
CA SER A 88 15.37 -0.23 -4.73
C SER A 88 15.21 1.03 -5.56
N ASP A 89 15.66 0.95 -6.82
CA ASP A 89 15.58 2.03 -7.81
C ASP A 89 14.18 2.27 -8.39
N LYS A 90 13.23 1.34 -8.16
CA LYS A 90 11.90 1.31 -8.80
C LYS A 90 10.73 1.22 -7.84
N SER A 91 10.94 1.68 -6.61
CA SER A 91 9.87 1.76 -5.62
C SER A 91 8.68 2.57 -6.15
N ILE A 92 7.47 2.03 -5.99
CA ILE A 92 6.22 2.69 -6.35
C ILE A 92 5.49 3.07 -5.06
N TYR A 93 4.89 4.25 -5.06
CA TYR A 93 4.21 4.84 -3.90
C TYR A 93 2.87 5.40 -4.36
N GLY A 94 1.86 5.33 -3.49
CA GLY A 94 0.63 6.09 -3.66
C GLY A 94 0.87 7.57 -3.34
N TYR A 95 0.28 8.47 -4.13
CA TYR A 95 0.34 9.92 -3.91
C TYR A 95 -1.04 10.42 -3.53
N LEU A 96 -1.11 11.31 -2.54
CA LEU A 96 -2.37 11.97 -2.15
C LEU A 96 -2.26 13.46 -2.43
N ASN A 97 -3.27 14.02 -3.09
CA ASN A 97 -3.39 15.45 -3.33
C ASN A 97 -3.28 16.20 -1.99
N LYS A 98 -2.41 17.21 -1.91
CA LYS A 98 -2.10 17.92 -0.66
C LYS A 98 -3.29 18.67 -0.07
N ASP A 99 -4.17 19.19 -0.93
CA ASP A 99 -5.26 20.08 -0.55
C ASP A 99 -6.55 19.32 -0.23
N THR A 100 -6.88 18.31 -1.04
CA THR A 100 -8.14 17.53 -0.89
C THR A 100 -7.95 16.24 -0.09
N GLY A 101 -6.74 15.68 -0.12
CA GLY A 101 -6.45 14.34 0.38
C GLY A 101 -7.03 13.19 -0.43
N GLY A 102 -7.58 13.48 -1.61
CA GLY A 102 -7.91 12.51 -2.65
C GLY A 102 -6.64 11.88 -3.26
N SER A 103 -6.84 10.89 -4.14
CA SER A 103 -5.75 10.31 -4.92
C SER A 103 -5.10 11.39 -5.78
N ASP A 104 -3.78 11.31 -5.93
CA ASP A 104 -3.06 12.00 -7.00
C ASP A 104 -2.48 10.96 -7.95
N ASP A 105 -3.40 10.25 -8.63
CA ASP A 105 -3.04 9.26 -9.64
C ASP A 105 -2.18 9.88 -10.72
N ALA A 106 -2.44 11.13 -11.13
CA ALA A 106 -1.59 11.84 -12.07
C ALA A 106 -0.11 11.87 -11.65
N SER A 107 0.18 12.06 -10.35
CA SER A 107 1.55 11.96 -9.82
C SER A 107 2.10 10.53 -9.86
N ILE A 108 1.29 9.50 -9.57
CA ILE A 108 1.67 8.08 -9.73
C ILE A 108 2.03 7.79 -11.21
N LEU A 109 1.18 8.27 -12.14
CA LEU A 109 1.36 8.14 -13.58
C LEU A 109 2.65 8.80 -14.06
N GLN A 110 2.87 10.06 -13.66
CA GLN A 110 4.11 10.78 -13.92
C GLN A 110 5.31 10.01 -13.37
N HIS A 111 5.16 9.43 -12.17
CA HIS A 111 6.23 8.66 -11.56
C HIS A 111 6.57 7.46 -12.46
N ILE A 112 5.61 6.60 -12.75
CA ILE A 112 5.80 5.42 -13.59
C ILE A 112 6.31 5.79 -15.00
N ALA A 113 5.74 6.83 -15.60
CA ALA A 113 6.07 7.26 -16.96
C ALA A 113 7.50 7.81 -17.10
N ARG A 114 8.04 8.43 -16.05
CA ARG A 114 9.43 8.96 -16.03
C ARG A 114 10.50 7.86 -15.87
N PHE A 115 10.14 6.60 -15.64
CA PHE A 115 11.13 5.51 -15.63
C PHE A 115 11.43 5.04 -17.07
N PRO A 116 12.70 5.04 -17.56
CA PRO A 116 13.97 5.05 -16.80
C PRO A 116 14.70 6.40 -16.72
N LEU A 117 14.15 7.51 -17.21
CA LEU A 117 14.83 8.83 -17.16
C LEU A 117 15.33 9.18 -15.75
N ARG A 118 14.65 8.70 -14.69
CA ARG A 118 15.04 8.82 -13.28
C ARG A 118 16.45 8.33 -12.95
N SER A 119 16.91 7.24 -13.56
CA SER A 119 18.26 6.73 -13.29
C SER A 119 19.34 7.61 -13.92
N VAL A 120 18.94 8.52 -14.83
CA VAL A 120 19.82 9.47 -15.52
C VAL A 120 19.71 10.87 -14.89
N THR A 121 18.56 11.26 -14.34
CA THR A 121 18.28 12.59 -13.76
C THR A 121 18.29 12.66 -12.24
N SER A 122 18.82 11.63 -11.55
CA SER A 122 18.90 11.48 -10.08
C SER A 122 19.78 12.54 -9.35
N LYS A 123 19.70 13.82 -9.71
CA LYS A 123 20.31 14.93 -8.98
C LYS A 123 19.29 15.92 -8.41
N SER A 124 18.07 16.03 -8.93
CA SER A 124 17.18 17.16 -8.58
C SER A 124 16.09 16.89 -7.52
N ALA A 125 15.93 15.65 -7.05
CA ALA A 125 14.92 15.31 -6.02
C ALA A 125 15.51 14.69 -4.74
N ARG A 126 16.84 14.61 -4.64
CA ARG A 126 17.56 13.98 -3.52
C ARG A 126 18.31 15.05 -2.77
N GLN A 127 17.97 15.25 -1.49
CA GLN A 127 18.63 16.27 -0.66
C GLN A 127 20.12 15.98 -0.38
N ASN A 128 20.61 14.76 -0.65
CA ASN A 128 22.02 14.38 -0.48
C ASN A 128 22.58 13.71 -1.76
N ASP A 129 23.62 14.31 -2.34
CA ASP A 129 24.42 13.81 -3.47
C ASP A 129 25.28 12.55 -3.15
N SER A 130 25.13 11.94 -1.97
CA SER A 130 26.03 10.91 -1.41
C SER A 130 25.69 9.46 -1.75
N GLN A 131 24.48 9.15 -2.24
CA GLN A 131 24.05 7.75 -2.43
C GLN A 131 24.56 7.12 -3.73
N LYS A 132 25.39 6.08 -3.59
CA LYS A 132 26.02 5.35 -4.70
C LYS A 132 25.05 4.39 -5.38
N ILE A 133 24.85 4.54 -6.70
CA ILE A 133 24.23 3.51 -7.55
C ILE A 133 25.25 2.39 -7.76
N ILE A 134 24.85 1.16 -7.47
CA ILE A 134 25.70 -0.03 -7.52
C ILE A 134 25.14 -1.07 -8.50
N THR A 135 26.01 -1.97 -8.94
CA THR A 135 25.66 -3.07 -9.86
C THR A 135 25.97 -4.44 -9.28
N GLU A 136 26.71 -4.50 -8.17
CA GLU A 136 27.21 -5.75 -7.60
C GLU A 136 26.78 -5.94 -6.15
N LEU A 137 26.50 -7.20 -5.78
CA LEU A 137 26.14 -7.63 -4.42
C LEU A 137 27.23 -7.31 -3.39
N SER A 138 28.50 -7.36 -3.81
CA SER A 138 29.68 -7.03 -3.00
C SER A 138 29.66 -5.60 -2.47
N GLN A 139 28.87 -4.71 -3.10
CA GLN A 139 28.74 -3.31 -2.77
C GLN A 139 27.50 -3.02 -1.91
N CYS A 140 26.64 -4.02 -1.67
CA CYS A 140 25.52 -3.90 -0.75
C CYS A 140 26.00 -3.77 0.71
N THR A 141 25.18 -3.19 1.57
CA THR A 141 25.52 -3.03 2.98
C THR A 141 25.31 -4.35 3.71
N LEU A 142 26.39 -4.93 4.24
CA LEU A 142 26.28 -5.97 5.27
C LEU A 142 25.89 -5.30 6.60
N PHE A 143 24.70 -5.63 7.08
CA PHE A 143 24.12 -5.05 8.29
C PHE A 143 24.92 -5.49 9.53
N GLN A 144 25.15 -4.54 10.43
CA GLN A 144 25.74 -4.76 11.74
C GLN A 144 24.86 -4.05 12.77
N THR A 145 24.76 -4.60 13.99
CA THR A 145 23.78 -4.17 15.00
C THR A 145 23.86 -2.69 15.41
N HIS A 146 24.99 -2.04 15.16
CA HIS A 146 25.27 -0.63 15.46
C HIS A 146 25.18 0.31 14.24
N LYS A 147 24.92 -0.20 13.03
CA LYS A 147 24.84 0.61 11.81
C LYS A 147 23.48 1.26 11.63
N ASP A 148 23.51 2.54 11.29
CA ASP A 148 22.35 3.25 10.77
C ASP A 148 22.03 2.77 9.33
N CYS A 149 20.75 2.65 9.02
CA CYS A 149 20.22 2.26 7.71
C CYS A 149 19.58 3.44 6.97
N ASN A 150 19.93 4.69 7.32
CA ASN A 150 19.41 5.89 6.68
C ASN A 150 20.00 6.14 5.27
N GLU A 151 21.27 5.81 5.03
CA GLU A 151 21.90 5.93 3.71
C GLU A 151 22.31 4.54 3.19
N LEU A 152 21.65 4.09 2.11
CA LEU A 152 21.87 2.77 1.52
C LEU A 152 22.31 2.90 0.06
N PRO A 153 23.18 2.00 -0.43
CA PRO A 153 23.49 1.96 -1.85
C PRO A 153 22.25 1.50 -2.64
N ILE A 154 22.13 2.00 -3.86
CA ILE A 154 20.94 1.76 -4.71
C ILE A 154 21.27 0.70 -5.74
N ILE A 155 20.48 -0.36 -5.79
CA ILE A 155 20.63 -1.45 -6.76
C ILE A 155 19.29 -1.75 -7.43
N SER A 156 19.30 -1.96 -8.74
CA SER A 156 18.10 -2.43 -9.44
C SER A 156 17.86 -3.91 -9.17
N ALA A 157 16.60 -4.35 -9.15
CA ALA A 157 16.26 -5.77 -8.99
C ALA A 157 16.99 -6.68 -10.01
N LYS A 158 17.14 -6.21 -11.25
CA LYS A 158 17.89 -6.92 -12.30
C LYS A 158 19.37 -7.09 -11.92
N ASN A 159 20.04 -6.02 -11.51
CA ASN A 159 21.45 -6.08 -11.14
C ASN A 159 21.66 -6.92 -9.87
N LEU A 160 20.76 -6.80 -8.89
CA LEU A 160 20.78 -7.60 -7.67
C LEU A 160 20.73 -9.10 -7.99
N MET A 161 19.70 -9.53 -8.73
CA MET A 161 19.51 -10.95 -9.04
C MET A 161 20.59 -11.50 -9.99
N ASN A 162 21.07 -10.69 -10.94
CA ASN A 162 22.21 -11.06 -11.79
C ASN A 162 23.49 -11.25 -10.96
N SER A 163 23.77 -10.32 -10.05
CA SER A 163 24.95 -10.41 -9.19
C SER A 163 24.85 -11.56 -8.19
N MET A 164 23.66 -11.85 -7.64
CA MET A 164 23.41 -13.05 -6.84
C MET A 164 23.69 -14.32 -7.64
N THR A 165 23.16 -14.42 -8.86
CA THR A 165 23.42 -15.58 -9.74
C THR A 165 24.92 -15.77 -10.00
N ALA A 166 25.66 -14.67 -10.21
CA ALA A 166 27.10 -14.73 -10.43
C ALA A 166 27.89 -15.17 -9.18
N ASN A 167 27.43 -14.82 -7.98
CA ASN A 167 28.12 -15.15 -6.72
C ASN A 167 27.74 -16.53 -6.15
N PHE A 168 26.51 -16.96 -6.34
CA PHE A 168 25.97 -18.20 -5.77
C PHE A 168 25.83 -19.35 -6.78
N GLY A 169 25.77 -19.05 -8.08
CA GLY A 169 25.54 -20.06 -9.12
C GLY A 169 24.06 -20.43 -9.30
N ARG A 170 23.71 -20.93 -10.50
CA ARG A 170 22.32 -21.24 -10.88
C ARG A 170 21.66 -22.33 -10.04
N GLU A 171 22.43 -23.33 -9.61
CA GLU A 171 21.93 -24.44 -8.78
C GLU A 171 21.38 -23.91 -7.44
N ILE A 172 22.15 -23.08 -6.74
CA ILE A 172 21.69 -22.44 -5.51
C ILE A 172 20.47 -21.55 -5.77
N MET A 173 20.47 -20.78 -6.86
CA MET A 173 19.30 -19.96 -7.22
C MET A 173 18.04 -20.82 -7.42
N ALA A 174 18.18 -22.01 -8.01
CA ALA A 174 17.06 -22.92 -8.24
C ALA A 174 16.61 -23.69 -6.99
N GLU A 175 17.53 -24.02 -6.09
CA GLU A 175 17.30 -24.97 -5.00
C GLU A 175 17.28 -24.37 -3.61
N ARG A 176 17.76 -23.14 -3.43
CA ARG A 176 17.98 -22.55 -2.10
C ARG A 176 17.64 -21.06 -2.01
N CYS A 177 17.32 -20.41 -3.14
CA CYS A 177 16.85 -19.03 -3.16
C CYS A 177 15.32 -18.95 -3.06
N TYR A 178 14.85 -18.05 -2.20
CA TYR A 178 13.44 -17.74 -1.98
C TYR A 178 13.25 -16.23 -2.13
N VAL A 179 12.14 -15.83 -2.74
CA VAL A 179 11.80 -14.43 -2.97
C VAL A 179 10.43 -14.15 -2.40
N LEU A 180 10.36 -13.18 -1.50
CA LEU A 180 9.15 -12.76 -0.81
C LEU A 180 8.92 -11.29 -1.09
N THR A 181 7.79 -10.95 -1.73
CA THR A 181 7.44 -9.57 -2.03
C THR A 181 6.07 -9.20 -1.51
N ASP A 182 5.88 -7.90 -1.33
CA ASP A 182 4.58 -7.24 -1.19
C ASP A 182 4.49 -6.20 -2.30
N MET A 183 3.89 -6.60 -3.43
CA MET A 183 3.64 -5.76 -4.61
C MET A 183 4.94 -5.23 -5.26
N ASP A 184 5.95 -6.09 -5.41
CA ASP A 184 7.18 -5.80 -6.17
C ASP A 184 7.38 -6.77 -7.36
N PRO A 185 6.64 -6.57 -8.46
CA PRO A 185 6.75 -7.40 -9.65
C PRO A 185 8.10 -7.26 -10.36
N TYR A 186 8.89 -6.20 -10.10
CA TYR A 186 10.20 -6.07 -10.71
C TYR A 186 11.19 -7.05 -10.10
N LEU A 187 11.14 -7.24 -8.78
CA LEU A 187 11.94 -8.25 -8.12
C LEU A 187 11.51 -9.66 -8.54
N GLN A 188 10.20 -9.94 -8.61
CA GLN A 188 9.70 -11.24 -9.07
C GLN A 188 10.15 -11.59 -10.48
N LYS A 189 10.03 -10.64 -11.41
CA LYS A 189 10.54 -10.80 -12.78
C LYS A 189 12.05 -11.05 -12.84
N ALA A 190 12.83 -10.32 -12.04
CA ALA A 190 14.27 -10.47 -11.97
C ALA A 190 14.67 -11.83 -11.39
N ALA A 191 13.93 -12.31 -10.39
CA ALA A 191 14.12 -13.62 -9.78
C ALA A 191 13.90 -14.77 -10.76
N GLN A 192 12.79 -14.72 -11.50
CA GLN A 192 12.52 -15.68 -12.57
C GLN A 192 13.66 -15.69 -13.60
N SER A 193 14.11 -14.52 -14.03
CA SER A 193 15.21 -14.38 -15.00
C SER A 193 16.54 -14.94 -14.49
N ALA A 194 16.74 -14.91 -13.17
CA ALA A 194 17.90 -15.49 -12.48
C ALA A 194 17.77 -17.01 -12.21
N GLY A 195 16.64 -17.62 -12.58
CA GLY A 195 16.41 -19.07 -12.44
C GLY A 195 15.80 -19.50 -11.10
N VAL A 196 15.25 -18.58 -10.31
CA VAL A 196 14.48 -18.94 -9.12
C VAL A 196 13.12 -19.51 -9.55
N PRO A 197 12.75 -20.72 -9.15
CA PRO A 197 11.48 -21.33 -9.56
C PRO A 197 10.31 -20.68 -8.85
N GLY A 198 9.18 -20.59 -9.55
CA GLY A 198 7.93 -19.99 -9.06
C GLY A 198 7.47 -20.47 -7.68
N LYS A 199 7.64 -21.76 -7.38
CA LYS A 199 7.31 -22.35 -6.07
C LYS A 199 8.13 -21.78 -4.88
N ARG A 200 9.19 -21.02 -5.14
CA ARG A 200 10.02 -20.34 -4.14
C ARG A 200 9.88 -18.82 -4.20
N CYS A 201 8.95 -18.34 -5.01
CA CYS A 201 8.63 -16.94 -5.16
C CYS A 201 7.20 -16.74 -4.65
N LEU A 202 6.99 -15.79 -3.75
CA LEU A 202 5.67 -15.43 -3.27
C LEU A 202 5.50 -13.92 -3.30
N ASP A 203 4.38 -13.47 -3.86
CA ASP A 203 3.95 -12.08 -3.79
C ASP A 203 2.66 -11.97 -2.98
N GLN A 204 2.71 -11.22 -1.88
CA GLN A 204 1.54 -10.91 -1.07
C GLN A 204 0.86 -9.67 -1.66
N GLN A 205 -0.44 -9.77 -1.95
CA GLN A 205 -1.16 -8.72 -2.69
C GLN A 205 -2.63 -8.61 -2.27
N ASN A 206 -3.18 -7.39 -2.33
CA ASN A 206 -4.60 -7.10 -2.17
C ASN A 206 -5.29 -6.66 -3.48
N HIS A 207 -4.51 -6.27 -4.51
CA HIS A 207 -5.05 -5.71 -5.77
C HIS A 207 -5.92 -6.65 -6.60
N ALA A 208 -5.99 -7.94 -6.28
CA ALA A 208 -6.91 -8.86 -6.98
C ALA A 208 -8.38 -8.41 -6.89
N ILE A 209 -8.71 -7.53 -5.95
CA ILE A 209 -10.03 -6.88 -5.85
C ILE A 209 -10.40 -6.03 -7.08
N LEU A 210 -9.39 -5.54 -7.81
CA LEU A 210 -9.55 -4.76 -9.04
C LEU A 210 -9.70 -5.65 -10.28
N LEU A 211 -9.46 -6.95 -10.15
CA LEU A 211 -9.55 -7.90 -11.26
C LEU A 211 -10.99 -8.37 -11.45
N ASN A 212 -11.41 -8.45 -12.71
CA ASN A 212 -12.60 -9.20 -13.08
C ASN A 212 -12.23 -10.67 -13.26
N LEU A 213 -12.53 -11.49 -12.25
CA LEU A 213 -12.23 -12.92 -12.29
C LEU A 213 -13.24 -13.73 -13.11
N ASN A 214 -14.40 -13.16 -13.43
CA ASN A 214 -15.46 -13.82 -14.21
C ASN A 214 -15.32 -13.60 -15.72
N ASP A 215 -14.77 -12.45 -16.12
CA ASP A 215 -14.48 -12.13 -17.51
C ASP A 215 -13.08 -11.51 -17.63
N SER A 216 -12.12 -12.35 -18.04
CA SER A 216 -10.72 -11.94 -18.20
C SER A 216 -10.51 -10.89 -19.29
N GLN A 217 -11.42 -10.77 -20.28
CA GLN A 217 -11.27 -9.80 -21.37
C GLN A 217 -11.42 -8.37 -20.86
N LEU A 218 -12.22 -8.15 -19.82
CA LEU A 218 -12.37 -6.84 -19.20
C LEU A 218 -11.07 -6.35 -18.54
N ASN A 219 -10.21 -7.26 -18.10
CA ASN A 219 -8.89 -6.93 -17.55
C ASN A 219 -7.88 -6.51 -18.63
N LEU A 220 -8.20 -6.72 -19.91
CA LEU A 220 -7.32 -6.38 -21.05
C LEU A 220 -7.61 -5.00 -21.64
N LEU A 221 -8.56 -4.25 -21.08
CA LEU A 221 -8.87 -2.89 -21.52
C LEU A 221 -7.70 -1.92 -21.23
N PRO A 222 -7.46 -0.91 -22.10
CA PRO A 222 -6.34 0.02 -21.95
C PRO A 222 -6.23 0.71 -20.57
N LYS A 223 -7.35 0.95 -19.90
CA LYS A 223 -7.37 1.53 -18.54
C LYS A 223 -6.62 0.70 -17.50
N TYR A 224 -6.47 -0.61 -17.68
CA TYR A 224 -5.74 -1.52 -16.77
C TYR A 224 -4.26 -1.67 -17.12
N ALA A 225 -3.73 -0.85 -18.05
CA ALA A 225 -2.35 -0.97 -18.49
C ALA A 225 -1.34 -0.73 -17.36
N LEU A 226 -1.70 0.03 -16.31
CA LEU A 226 -0.81 0.29 -15.19
C LEU A 226 -0.99 -0.70 -14.05
N LEU A 227 -2.24 -1.07 -13.75
CA LEU A 227 -2.52 -2.18 -12.85
C LEU A 227 -1.68 -3.42 -13.23
N SER A 228 -1.69 -3.81 -14.51
CA SER A 228 -0.86 -4.92 -15.01
C SER A 228 0.67 -4.71 -14.91
N LYS A 229 1.16 -3.53 -14.53
CA LYS A 229 2.59 -3.28 -14.27
C LYS A 229 2.98 -3.52 -12.82
N VAL A 230 2.00 -3.44 -11.92
CA VAL A 230 2.16 -3.45 -10.46
C VAL A 230 1.67 -4.77 -9.86
N LEU A 231 0.84 -5.50 -10.61
CA LEU A 231 0.50 -6.90 -10.36
C LEU A 231 1.70 -7.82 -10.61
N GLY A 232 1.68 -8.94 -9.89
CA GLY A 232 2.55 -10.10 -10.07
C GLY A 232 2.22 -10.85 -11.36
N GLY A 233 2.29 -12.18 -11.33
CA GLY A 233 2.03 -13.04 -12.49
C GLY A 233 3.24 -13.20 -13.41
N TYR A 234 4.45 -13.24 -12.85
CA TYR A 234 5.67 -13.69 -13.52
C TYR A 234 5.92 -15.20 -13.31
N GLY A 235 5.10 -15.87 -12.51
CA GLY A 235 5.15 -17.31 -12.22
C GLY A 235 5.38 -17.64 -10.74
N GLU A 236 5.47 -16.62 -9.91
CA GLU A 236 5.40 -16.68 -8.45
C GLU A 236 4.02 -17.10 -7.94
N ILE A 237 3.99 -17.58 -6.70
CA ILE A 237 2.77 -17.85 -5.95
C ILE A 237 2.15 -16.51 -5.53
N ILE A 238 0.88 -16.29 -5.86
CA ILE A 238 0.12 -15.15 -5.34
C ILE A 238 -0.47 -15.54 -3.98
N SER A 239 -0.22 -14.73 -2.95
CA SER A 239 -0.87 -14.84 -1.65
C SER A 239 -1.84 -13.68 -1.47
N HIS A 240 -3.09 -13.89 -1.88
CA HIS A 240 -4.10 -12.84 -1.81
C HIS A 240 -4.52 -12.53 -0.37
N ILE A 241 -4.68 -11.24 -0.08
CA ILE A 241 -5.30 -10.69 1.12
C ILE A 241 -6.72 -10.27 0.75
N ASP A 242 -7.70 -11.07 1.16
CA ASP A 242 -9.11 -10.75 1.02
C ASP A 242 -9.60 -9.85 2.16
N LEU A 243 -10.81 -9.31 2.00
CA LEU A 243 -11.35 -8.37 2.97
C LEU A 243 -11.94 -9.08 4.20
N GLY A 244 -11.15 -9.07 5.28
CA GLY A 244 -11.55 -9.64 6.57
C GLY A 244 -11.69 -11.16 6.55
N GLY A 245 -10.96 -11.84 5.67
CA GLY A 245 -10.98 -13.29 5.55
C GLY A 245 -10.12 -14.02 6.56
N ARG A 246 -9.07 -13.37 7.09
CA ARG A 246 -8.12 -13.98 8.05
C ARG A 246 -7.72 -13.02 9.16
N ASN A 247 -7.18 -13.60 10.23
CA ASN A 247 -6.76 -12.88 11.41
C ASN A 247 -5.52 -11.99 11.14
N THR A 248 -5.59 -10.71 11.49
CA THR A 248 -4.42 -9.80 11.57
C THR A 248 -4.18 -9.26 12.98
N LEU A 249 -4.97 -9.74 13.95
CA LEU A 249 -5.18 -9.14 15.26
C LEU A 249 -4.53 -9.91 16.42
N VAL A 250 -3.62 -10.85 16.12
CA VAL A 250 -2.93 -11.68 17.13
C VAL A 250 -2.25 -10.85 18.23
N SER A 251 -1.78 -9.65 17.90
CA SER A 251 -1.13 -8.75 18.86
C SER A 251 -2.09 -8.10 19.88
N ILE A 252 -3.42 -8.21 19.68
CA ILE A 252 -4.42 -7.72 20.62
C ILE A 252 -4.44 -8.54 21.91
N SER A 253 -4.09 -9.83 21.87
CA SER A 253 -4.14 -10.72 23.04
C SER A 253 -3.32 -10.17 24.22
N ASN A 254 -2.14 -9.59 23.93
CA ASN A 254 -1.29 -8.95 24.93
C ASN A 254 -1.97 -7.73 25.57
N VAL A 255 -2.78 -6.99 24.82
CA VAL A 255 -3.51 -5.82 25.32
C VAL A 255 -4.67 -6.26 26.20
N THR A 256 -5.43 -7.28 25.79
CA THR A 256 -6.53 -7.82 26.61
C THR A 256 -6.03 -8.39 27.94
N GLU A 257 -4.90 -9.08 27.94
CA GLU A 257 -4.26 -9.58 29.17
C GLU A 257 -3.85 -8.43 30.11
N ARG A 258 -3.19 -7.39 29.57
CA ARG A 258 -2.80 -6.20 30.35
C ARG A 258 -3.99 -5.47 30.97
N LEU A 259 -5.16 -5.51 30.35
CA LEU A 259 -6.40 -4.90 30.84
C LEU A 259 -7.23 -5.83 31.74
N GLY A 260 -6.78 -7.08 31.93
CA GLY A 260 -7.52 -8.12 32.64
C GLY A 260 -8.88 -8.38 32.00
N ILE A 261 -8.93 -8.44 30.67
CA ILE A 261 -10.10 -8.77 29.86
C ILE A 261 -9.87 -10.18 29.30
N PHE A 262 -10.73 -11.11 29.69
CA PHE A 262 -10.62 -12.54 29.36
C PHE A 262 -11.91 -13.02 28.69
N SER A 263 -11.93 -14.25 28.16
CA SER A 263 -13.09 -14.81 27.45
C SER A 263 -14.40 -14.75 28.24
N GLY A 264 -14.34 -14.87 29.57
CA GLY A 264 -15.52 -14.77 30.45
C GLY A 264 -15.96 -13.33 30.79
N THR A 265 -15.16 -12.32 30.44
CA THR A 265 -15.50 -10.91 30.71
C THR A 265 -16.71 -10.50 29.86
N PRO A 266 -17.77 -9.91 30.45
CA PRO A 266 -18.87 -9.35 29.67
C PRO A 266 -18.40 -8.22 28.73
N LYS A 267 -18.92 -8.16 27.49
CA LYS A 267 -18.50 -7.12 26.51
C LYS A 267 -18.68 -5.70 27.05
N TYR A 268 -19.77 -5.43 27.79
CA TYR A 268 -20.00 -4.12 28.39
C TYR A 268 -18.93 -3.74 29.44
N ILE A 269 -18.42 -4.70 30.22
CA ILE A 269 -17.33 -4.46 31.18
C ILE A 269 -16.03 -4.16 30.45
N ALA A 270 -15.73 -4.89 29.37
CA ALA A 270 -14.57 -4.62 28.54
C ALA A 270 -14.62 -3.18 27.96
N ARG A 271 -15.78 -2.78 27.43
CA ARG A 271 -16.02 -1.40 26.95
C ARG A 271 -15.81 -0.36 28.03
N VAL A 272 -16.38 -0.55 29.23
CA VAL A 272 -16.22 0.39 30.35
C VAL A 272 -14.75 0.53 30.74
N LYS A 273 -14.02 -0.58 30.88
CA LYS A 273 -12.57 -0.56 31.18
C LYS A 273 -11.78 0.23 30.14
N VAL A 274 -12.06 0.01 28.86
CA VAL A 274 -11.40 0.77 27.79
C VAL A 274 -11.82 2.24 27.84
N ALA A 275 -13.10 2.54 28.05
CA ALA A 275 -13.59 3.91 28.13
C ALA A 275 -12.97 4.69 29.30
N ASP A 276 -12.81 4.07 30.48
CA ASP A 276 -12.10 4.66 31.62
C ASP A 276 -10.64 4.98 31.27
N LEU A 277 -9.94 4.03 30.63
CA LEU A 277 -8.57 4.25 30.16
C LEU A 277 -8.49 5.41 29.16
N LEU A 278 -9.38 5.44 28.16
CA LEU A 278 -9.41 6.49 27.15
C LEU A 278 -9.74 7.86 27.77
N LEU A 279 -10.65 7.91 28.73
CA LEU A 279 -11.01 9.14 29.44
C LEU A 279 -9.82 9.69 30.23
N SER A 280 -8.97 8.83 30.81
CA SER A 280 -7.73 9.25 31.48
C SER A 280 -6.71 9.90 30.52
N HIS A 281 -6.84 9.66 29.21
CA HIS A 281 -6.05 10.28 28.15
C HIS A 281 -6.81 11.36 27.36
N SER A 282 -8.00 11.75 27.83
CA SER A 282 -8.80 12.78 27.15
C SER A 282 -8.12 14.14 27.20
N LEU A 283 -8.18 14.85 26.07
CA LEU A 283 -7.57 16.16 25.93
C LEU A 283 -8.47 17.24 26.52
N SER A 284 -7.85 18.24 27.16
CA SER A 284 -8.56 19.46 27.58
C SER A 284 -9.04 20.26 26.37
N LYS A 285 -9.99 21.19 26.59
CA LYS A 285 -10.50 22.09 25.53
C LYS A 285 -9.38 22.92 24.89
N GLU A 286 -8.42 23.35 25.70
CA GLU A 286 -7.26 24.14 25.30
C GLU A 286 -6.32 23.30 24.42
N GLN A 287 -6.02 22.06 24.84
CA GLN A 287 -5.19 21.13 24.08
C GLN A 287 -5.83 20.75 22.74
N ILE A 288 -7.16 20.54 22.71
CA ILE A 288 -7.89 20.29 21.47
C ILE A 288 -7.73 21.49 20.52
N LYS A 289 -7.95 22.71 21.01
CA LYS A 289 -7.81 23.93 20.22
C LYS A 289 -6.39 24.07 19.65
N GLU A 290 -5.37 23.88 20.47
CA GLU A 290 -3.96 23.95 20.06
C GLU A 290 -3.63 22.90 18.97
N LYS A 291 -4.05 21.65 19.16
CA LYS A 291 -3.81 20.61 18.14
C LYS A 291 -4.52 20.90 16.83
N LEU A 292 -5.71 21.50 16.86
CA LEU A 292 -6.48 21.85 15.66
C LEU A 292 -5.94 23.06 14.89
N THR A 293 -5.14 23.93 15.51
CA THR A 293 -4.49 25.04 14.80
C THR A 293 -3.30 24.59 13.96
N ASN A 294 -2.67 23.46 14.29
CA ASN A 294 -1.59 22.89 13.49
C ASN A 294 -2.14 22.13 12.27
N VAL A 295 -2.41 22.86 11.19
CA VAL A 295 -3.00 22.30 9.96
C VAL A 295 -2.14 21.22 9.30
N ASN A 296 -0.83 21.26 9.53
CA ASN A 296 0.15 20.38 8.89
C ASN A 296 0.35 19.03 9.60
N ARG A 297 -0.28 18.82 10.77
CA ARG A 297 -0.24 17.53 11.49
C ARG A 297 -1.65 16.97 11.64
N PRO A 298 -1.86 15.67 11.35
CA PRO A 298 -3.13 15.02 11.66
C PRO A 298 -3.41 15.06 13.18
N PHE A 299 -4.65 15.37 13.53
CA PHE A 299 -5.13 15.37 14.90
C PHE A 299 -5.02 13.96 15.49
N SER A 300 -4.56 13.88 16.73
CA SER A 300 -4.40 12.63 17.47
C SER A 300 -4.72 12.85 18.94
N GLY A 301 -5.43 11.89 19.54
CA GLY A 301 -5.86 11.95 20.94
C GLY A 301 -7.34 11.64 21.13
N VAL A 302 -7.77 11.68 22.39
CA VAL A 302 -9.16 11.40 22.78
C VAL A 302 -9.93 12.70 23.00
N MET A 303 -11.08 12.84 22.36
CA MET A 303 -12.08 13.87 22.68
C MET A 303 -13.25 13.23 23.42
N ALA A 304 -13.56 13.74 24.61
CA ALA A 304 -14.68 13.27 25.41
C ALA A 304 -15.80 14.32 25.44
N GLY A 305 -17.04 13.88 25.22
CA GLY A 305 -18.21 14.70 25.45
C GLY A 305 -18.37 15.02 26.95
N SER A 306 -18.95 16.19 27.27
CA SER A 306 -19.03 16.68 28.65
C SER A 306 -19.93 15.84 29.58
N LEU A 307 -20.78 14.97 29.02
CA LEU A 307 -21.61 14.04 29.79
C LEU A 307 -20.92 12.69 30.04
N VAL A 308 -19.67 12.51 29.60
CA VAL A 308 -18.87 11.31 29.88
C VAL A 308 -17.87 11.62 31.00
N GLN A 309 -18.22 11.28 32.25
CA GLN A 309 -17.37 11.54 33.42
C GLN A 309 -16.67 10.28 33.93
N ARG A 310 -17.19 9.11 33.56
CA ARG A 310 -16.60 7.78 33.77
C ARG A 310 -16.95 6.89 32.57
N GLY A 311 -16.27 5.76 32.43
CA GLY A 311 -16.40 4.85 31.29
C GLY A 311 -17.82 4.32 31.08
N GLY A 312 -18.58 4.12 32.16
CA GLY A 312 -19.99 3.72 32.10
C GLY A 312 -20.95 4.78 31.54
N ASP A 313 -20.55 6.05 31.49
CA ASP A 313 -21.37 7.13 30.94
C ASP A 313 -21.24 7.22 29.41
N ALA A 314 -20.16 6.68 28.85
CA ALA A 314 -19.94 6.64 27.42
C ALA A 314 -20.95 5.70 26.76
N GLN A 315 -21.90 6.27 26.03
CA GLN A 315 -22.84 5.47 25.25
C GLN A 315 -22.13 4.81 24.07
N ASN A 316 -21.11 5.45 23.52
CA ASN A 316 -20.34 4.94 22.41
C ASN A 316 -18.87 5.36 22.48
N ILE A 317 -18.04 4.57 21.80
CA ILE A 317 -16.66 4.93 21.46
C ILE A 317 -16.58 4.93 19.93
N VAL A 318 -16.02 5.98 19.35
CA VAL A 318 -15.83 6.11 17.90
C VAL A 318 -14.35 6.25 17.61
N TYR A 319 -13.76 5.25 16.96
CA TYR A 319 -12.40 5.29 16.47
C TYR A 319 -12.31 6.00 15.13
N VAL A 320 -11.31 6.87 14.95
CA VAL A 320 -11.14 7.67 13.73
C VAL A 320 -9.75 7.45 13.15
N TYR A 321 -9.69 6.91 11.94
CA TYR A 321 -8.50 6.80 11.09
C TYR A 321 -8.84 7.20 9.65
N ALA A 322 -8.72 8.50 9.34
CA ALA A 322 -9.25 9.05 8.09
C ALA A 322 -8.20 9.85 7.28
N HIS A 323 -6.90 9.55 7.43
CA HIS A 323 -5.79 10.27 6.79
C HIS A 323 -5.98 11.80 6.83
N LYS A 324 -6.00 12.47 5.67
CA LYS A 324 -6.16 13.92 5.54
C LYS A 324 -7.55 14.44 5.96
N LYS A 325 -8.58 13.58 5.96
CA LYS A 325 -9.94 13.90 6.47
C LYS A 325 -9.99 13.93 8.01
N THR A 326 -8.98 13.43 8.73
CA THR A 326 -8.93 13.38 10.20
C THR A 326 -9.13 14.74 10.86
N ASN A 327 -8.45 15.79 10.37
CA ASN A 327 -8.56 17.14 10.92
C ASN A 327 -9.95 17.75 10.69
N ILE A 328 -10.58 17.44 9.55
CA ILE A 328 -11.93 17.90 9.21
C ILE A 328 -12.94 17.28 10.18
N ILE A 329 -12.85 15.96 10.41
CA ILE A 329 -13.70 15.25 11.37
C ILE A 329 -13.48 15.80 12.79
N ALA A 330 -12.23 15.99 13.21
CA ALA A 330 -11.91 16.52 14.54
C ALA A 330 -12.49 17.92 14.77
N ARG A 331 -12.47 18.81 13.78
CA ARG A 331 -13.12 20.13 13.86
C ARG A 331 -14.62 20.01 14.00
N CYS A 332 -15.27 19.18 13.17
CA CYS A 332 -16.71 18.97 13.22
C CYS A 332 -17.16 18.41 14.58
N VAL A 333 -16.45 17.41 15.11
CA VAL A 333 -16.70 16.86 16.45
C VAL A 333 -16.58 17.95 17.53
N ASN A 334 -15.50 18.73 17.51
CA ASN A 334 -15.28 19.80 18.48
C ASN A 334 -16.36 20.89 18.39
N GLU A 335 -16.79 21.28 17.18
CA GLU A 335 -17.88 22.24 16.98
C GLU A 335 -19.21 21.74 17.55
N ARG A 336 -19.57 20.48 17.25
CA ARG A 336 -20.78 19.84 17.80
C ARG A 336 -20.75 19.71 19.31
N MET A 337 -19.59 19.36 19.87
CA MET A 337 -19.40 19.30 21.32
C MET A 337 -19.51 20.69 21.97
N ARG A 338 -18.99 21.75 21.35
CA ARG A 338 -19.13 23.12 21.85
C ARG A 338 -20.54 23.66 21.72
N ALA A 339 -21.28 23.21 20.71
CA ALA A 339 -22.70 23.51 20.52
C ALA A 339 -23.62 22.71 21.46
N ASN A 340 -23.06 21.92 22.38
CA ASN A 340 -23.81 21.07 23.30
C ASN A 340 -24.75 20.06 22.60
N ASP A 341 -24.39 19.57 21.41
CA ASP A 341 -25.18 18.56 20.70
C ASP A 341 -25.31 17.28 21.58
N PRO A 342 -26.52 16.91 22.04
CA PRO A 342 -26.71 15.83 23.01
C PRO A 342 -26.16 14.48 22.57
N VAL A 343 -26.10 14.22 21.25
CA VAL A 343 -25.59 12.96 20.72
C VAL A 343 -24.08 12.90 20.90
N PHE A 344 -23.37 13.99 20.61
CA PHE A 344 -21.90 14.06 20.75
C PHE A 344 -21.44 14.16 22.20
N GLN A 345 -22.27 14.70 23.10
CA GLN A 345 -21.90 14.83 24.52
C GLN A 345 -21.73 13.49 25.25
N ARG A 346 -22.23 12.39 24.70
CA ARG A 346 -22.21 11.05 25.33
C ARG A 346 -21.22 10.08 24.68
N ILE A 347 -20.31 10.59 23.84
CA ILE A 347 -19.41 9.79 23.01
C ILE A 347 -17.96 10.11 23.35
N LEU A 348 -17.11 9.08 23.32
CA LEU A 348 -15.66 9.20 23.27
C LEU A 348 -15.19 9.05 21.82
N PHE A 349 -14.51 10.05 21.27
CA PHE A 349 -13.86 9.95 19.97
C PHE A 349 -12.36 9.71 20.15
N LEU A 350 -11.86 8.59 19.62
CA LEU A 350 -10.46 8.20 19.65
C LEU A 350 -9.84 8.42 18.28
N PHE A 351 -9.10 9.53 18.13
CA PHE A 351 -8.40 9.86 16.90
C PHE A 351 -7.02 9.19 16.89
N CYS A 352 -6.82 8.29 15.92
CA CYS A 352 -5.58 7.54 15.79
C CYS A 352 -4.37 8.45 15.56
N GLY A 353 -3.29 8.18 16.29
CA GLY A 353 -1.98 8.80 16.06
C GLY A 353 -1.03 8.58 17.23
N PRO A 354 0.22 9.02 17.12
CA PRO A 354 1.23 8.84 18.16
C PRO A 354 0.75 9.37 19.52
N GLY A 355 0.82 8.52 20.55
CA GLY A 355 0.43 8.87 21.91
C GLY A 355 -1.07 9.12 22.14
N ALA A 356 -1.94 8.78 21.19
CA ALA A 356 -3.38 9.04 21.30
C ALA A 356 -4.04 8.39 22.53
N ALA A 357 -3.51 7.25 22.99
CA ALA A 357 -3.95 6.53 24.17
C ALA A 357 -2.75 6.10 25.04
N GLY A 358 -1.79 7.02 25.24
CA GLY A 358 -0.55 6.74 25.96
C GLY A 358 0.29 5.68 25.24
N ASP A 359 0.72 4.65 25.97
CA ASP A 359 1.54 3.54 25.46
C ASP A 359 0.72 2.41 24.84
N PHE A 360 -0.60 2.57 24.73
CA PHE A 360 -1.49 1.60 24.10
C PHE A 360 -1.72 1.92 22.62
N ASN A 361 -1.92 0.88 21.82
CA ASN A 361 -2.39 1.04 20.44
C ASN A 361 -3.88 1.40 20.46
N ALA A 362 -4.20 2.61 20.03
CA ALA A 362 -5.57 3.14 19.96
C ALA A 362 -6.54 2.22 19.19
N MET A 363 -6.07 1.65 18.08
CA MET A 363 -6.86 0.74 17.25
C MET A 363 -7.22 -0.55 17.99
N HIS A 364 -6.27 -1.12 18.74
CA HIS A 364 -6.53 -2.33 19.54
C HIS A 364 -7.55 -2.05 20.65
N LEU A 365 -7.44 -0.90 21.32
CA LEU A 365 -8.41 -0.48 22.33
C LEU A 365 -9.82 -0.34 21.71
N ALA A 366 -9.92 0.26 20.52
CA ALA A 366 -11.18 0.38 19.80
C ALA A 366 -11.82 -0.98 19.53
N TYR A 367 -11.05 -1.96 19.05
CA TYR A 367 -11.54 -3.31 18.80
C TYR A 367 -12.02 -4.01 20.07
N ILE A 368 -11.25 -3.91 21.17
CA ILE A 368 -11.63 -4.50 22.47
C ILE A 368 -12.95 -3.90 22.99
N ALA A 369 -13.18 -2.61 22.75
CA ALA A 369 -14.39 -1.92 23.19
C ALA A 369 -15.60 -2.11 22.27
N ASP A 370 -15.44 -2.82 21.15
CA ASP A 370 -16.40 -2.90 20.04
C ASP A 370 -16.84 -1.50 19.60
N ALA A 371 -15.86 -0.60 19.44
CA ALA A 371 -16.07 0.78 19.07
C ALA A 371 -16.53 0.90 17.60
N ASP A 372 -17.40 1.87 17.33
CA ASP A 372 -17.71 2.25 15.95
C ASP A 372 -16.46 2.84 15.29
N GLY A 373 -16.30 2.64 13.97
CA GLY A 373 -15.15 3.10 13.21
C GLY A 373 -15.50 4.15 12.16
N ILE A 374 -14.64 5.15 11.99
CA ILE A 374 -14.61 6.04 10.83
C ILE A 374 -13.27 5.85 10.15
N THR A 375 -13.27 5.28 8.95
CA THR A 375 -12.03 4.80 8.33
C THR A 375 -12.03 4.89 6.82
N THR A 376 -10.86 5.10 6.24
CA THR A 376 -10.67 5.10 4.79
C THR A 376 -10.71 3.69 4.18
N SER A 377 -11.35 3.55 3.02
CA SER A 377 -11.66 2.27 2.37
C SER A 377 -10.49 1.33 2.08
N GLY A 378 -9.27 1.86 1.91
CA GLY A 378 -8.05 1.07 1.69
C GLY A 378 -7.21 0.80 2.94
N ALA A 379 -7.64 1.27 4.11
CA ALA A 379 -6.90 1.05 5.33
C ALA A 379 -7.10 -0.39 5.84
N GLY A 380 -6.02 -1.01 6.34
CA GLY A 380 -6.07 -2.35 6.95
C GLY A 380 -7.10 -2.45 8.08
N THR A 381 -7.42 -1.33 8.73
CA THR A 381 -8.47 -1.19 9.75
C THR A 381 -9.82 -1.72 9.29
N ILE A 382 -10.19 -1.55 8.01
CA ILE A 382 -11.47 -2.05 7.50
C ILE A 382 -11.48 -3.56 7.41
N GLY A 383 -10.39 -4.17 6.93
CA GLY A 383 -10.24 -5.62 6.92
C GLY A 383 -10.36 -6.20 8.33
N GLU A 384 -9.81 -5.49 9.33
CA GLU A 384 -9.88 -5.87 10.74
C GLU A 384 -11.30 -5.79 11.31
N PHE A 385 -12.03 -4.71 11.06
CA PHE A 385 -13.43 -4.61 11.45
C PHE A 385 -14.32 -5.63 10.73
N ALA A 386 -14.08 -5.85 9.43
CA ALA A 386 -14.76 -6.87 8.64
C ALA A 386 -14.53 -8.27 9.22
N TYR A 387 -13.28 -8.60 9.58
CA TYR A 387 -12.91 -9.86 10.21
C TYR A 387 -13.62 -10.03 11.56
N LEU A 388 -13.56 -9.01 12.44
CA LEU A 388 -14.22 -9.06 13.74
C LEU A 388 -15.75 -9.16 13.64
N ARG A 389 -16.38 -8.55 12.63
CA ARG A 389 -17.79 -8.81 12.38
C ARG A 389 -18.03 -10.28 12.06
N LYS A 390 -17.29 -10.80 11.08
CA LYS A 390 -17.47 -12.15 10.54
C LYS A 390 -17.19 -13.23 11.59
N GLN A 391 -16.18 -13.02 12.44
CA GLN A 391 -15.64 -14.06 13.34
C GLN A 391 -15.90 -13.81 14.84
N ALA A 392 -16.08 -12.56 15.28
CA ALA A 392 -16.23 -12.19 16.70
C ALA A 392 -17.63 -11.66 17.07
N GLY A 393 -18.55 -11.64 16.11
CA GLY A 393 -19.90 -11.11 16.32
C GLY A 393 -19.92 -9.64 16.76
N CYS A 394 -18.92 -8.85 16.35
CA CYS A 394 -18.80 -7.44 16.72
C CYS A 394 -20.00 -6.62 16.22
N GLY A 395 -20.56 -5.77 17.08
CA GLY A 395 -21.69 -4.88 16.81
C GLY A 395 -21.29 -3.53 16.21
N SER A 396 -20.00 -3.24 16.14
CA SER A 396 -19.44 -2.00 15.58
C SER A 396 -19.92 -1.70 14.16
N ARG A 397 -20.23 -0.43 13.94
CA ARG A 397 -20.55 0.13 12.64
C ARG A 397 -19.35 0.84 12.05
N LEU A 398 -19.34 0.97 10.73
CA LEU A 398 -18.28 1.65 10.00
C LEU A 398 -18.80 2.76 9.13
N LEU A 399 -18.29 3.97 9.31
CA LEU A 399 -18.33 5.01 8.27
C LEU A 399 -17.11 4.82 7.37
N VAL A 400 -17.34 4.36 6.15
CA VAL A 400 -16.29 4.10 5.17
C VAL A 400 -16.13 5.33 4.28
N LEU A 401 -14.92 5.88 4.28
CA LEU A 401 -14.55 7.10 3.56
C LEU A 401 -13.57 6.77 2.44
N PRO A 402 -14.02 6.48 1.20
CA PRO A 402 -13.08 6.32 0.10
C PRO A 402 -12.25 7.58 -0.08
N ILE A 403 -10.98 7.36 -0.41
CA ILE A 403 -10.15 8.41 -0.98
C ILE A 403 -10.67 8.61 -2.40
N GLU A 404 -11.23 9.79 -2.65
CA GLU A 404 -11.80 10.13 -3.96
C GLU A 404 -10.74 10.02 -5.04
N GLY A 405 -11.11 9.39 -6.16
CA GLY A 405 -10.22 9.12 -7.29
C GLY A 405 -9.33 7.88 -7.11
N HIS A 406 -9.22 7.32 -5.90
CA HIS A 406 -8.36 6.17 -5.63
C HIS A 406 -9.11 4.88 -5.95
N ASN A 407 -8.89 4.32 -7.15
CA ASN A 407 -9.74 3.24 -7.66
C ASN A 407 -9.77 1.99 -6.77
N GLU A 408 -8.65 1.64 -6.12
CA GLU A 408 -8.62 0.50 -5.19
C GLU A 408 -9.50 0.74 -3.98
N GLN A 409 -9.47 1.94 -3.40
CA GLN A 409 -10.27 2.29 -2.24
C GLN A 409 -11.75 2.39 -2.56
N GLU A 410 -12.09 2.96 -3.72
CA GLU A 410 -13.46 2.99 -4.21
C GLU A 410 -13.99 1.56 -4.42
N LYS A 411 -13.18 0.69 -5.05
CA LYS A 411 -13.56 -0.71 -5.26
C LYS A 411 -13.70 -1.50 -3.96
N ASN A 412 -12.79 -1.32 -3.00
CA ASN A 412 -12.90 -1.90 -1.67
C ASN A 412 -14.20 -1.48 -1.00
N ALA A 413 -14.53 -0.19 -1.08
CA ALA A 413 -15.79 0.31 -0.54
C ALA A 413 -17.01 -0.35 -1.21
N ASP A 414 -16.97 -0.61 -2.52
CA ASP A 414 -18.08 -1.23 -3.26
C ASP A 414 -18.31 -2.65 -2.78
N VAL A 415 -17.23 -3.42 -2.70
CA VAL A 415 -17.27 -4.81 -2.22
C VAL A 415 -17.79 -4.88 -0.79
N ILE A 416 -17.39 -3.95 0.08
CA ILE A 416 -17.90 -3.83 1.46
C ILE A 416 -19.42 -3.64 1.48
N SER A 417 -19.94 -2.83 0.57
CA SER A 417 -21.35 -2.46 0.55
C SER A 417 -22.23 -3.54 -0.10
N GLU A 418 -21.61 -4.46 -0.85
CA GLU A 418 -22.27 -5.61 -1.48
C GLU A 418 -22.18 -6.88 -0.62
N ASP A 419 -21.21 -6.99 0.29
CA ASP A 419 -21.04 -8.16 1.17
C ASP A 419 -22.24 -8.35 2.10
N ASN A 420 -22.83 -9.54 2.07
CA ASN A 420 -24.08 -9.85 2.77
C ASN A 420 -23.98 -9.78 4.30
N VAL A 421 -22.81 -10.03 4.87
CA VAL A 421 -22.56 -9.95 6.31
C VAL A 421 -22.21 -8.52 6.70
N ILE A 422 -21.56 -7.79 5.79
CA ILE A 422 -20.96 -6.49 6.10
C ILE A 422 -21.83 -5.28 5.80
N LYS A 423 -22.61 -5.31 4.71
CA LYS A 423 -23.40 -4.17 4.25
C LYS A 423 -24.33 -3.57 5.32
N SER A 424 -24.83 -4.39 6.25
CA SER A 424 -25.79 -3.94 7.27
C SER A 424 -25.21 -2.97 8.30
N PHE A 425 -23.88 -2.94 8.47
CA PHE A 425 -23.22 -2.11 9.48
C PHE A 425 -22.34 -1.01 8.88
N VAL A 426 -22.25 -0.96 7.55
CA VAL A 426 -21.46 0.03 6.83
C VAL A 426 -22.34 1.19 6.40
N VAL A 427 -21.85 2.37 6.69
CA VAL A 427 -22.39 3.64 6.25
C VAL A 427 -21.40 4.21 5.25
N ARG A 428 -21.88 4.55 4.05
CA ARG A 428 -21.14 5.31 3.06
C ARG A 428 -21.60 6.75 3.04
N THR A 429 -20.67 7.65 2.73
CA THR A 429 -20.99 9.02 2.31
C THR A 429 -21.72 8.96 0.97
N LEU A 430 -22.83 9.69 0.86
CA LEU A 430 -23.56 9.83 -0.42
C LEU A 430 -22.78 10.76 -1.35
N ALA A 431 -22.91 10.60 -2.67
CA ALA A 431 -22.09 11.28 -3.68
C ALA A 431 -22.07 12.82 -3.60
N THR A 432 -23.06 13.44 -2.95
CA THR A 432 -23.18 14.90 -2.77
C THR A 432 -23.23 15.34 -1.31
N GLU A 433 -23.11 14.40 -0.37
CA GLU A 433 -23.24 14.67 1.06
C GLU A 433 -21.93 15.22 1.61
N GLN A 434 -22.00 16.32 2.36
CA GLN A 434 -20.83 16.85 3.04
C GLN A 434 -20.38 15.87 4.14
N LEU A 435 -19.07 15.79 4.39
CA LEU A 435 -18.52 14.92 5.41
C LEU A 435 -19.13 15.17 6.81
N SER A 436 -19.46 16.42 7.13
CA SER A 436 -20.16 16.80 8.37
C SER A 436 -21.54 16.16 8.51
N ASP A 437 -22.28 16.06 7.40
CA ASP A 437 -23.63 15.48 7.37
C ASP A 437 -23.55 13.97 7.47
N SER A 438 -22.59 13.36 6.76
CA SER A 438 -22.26 11.94 6.90
C SER A 438 -21.92 11.56 8.34
N LEU A 439 -21.10 12.38 9.01
CA LEU A 439 -20.72 12.18 10.39
C LEU A 439 -21.92 12.29 11.33
N GLN A 440 -22.75 13.34 11.17
CA GLN A 440 -23.97 13.52 11.97
C GLN A 440 -24.90 12.32 11.80
N ARG A 441 -25.16 11.90 10.56
CA ARG A 441 -26.01 10.76 10.24
C ARG A 441 -25.47 9.46 10.82
N PHE A 442 -24.15 9.25 10.73
CA PHE A 442 -23.49 8.09 11.31
C PHE A 442 -23.68 8.06 12.84
N VAL A 443 -23.40 9.17 13.52
CA VAL A 443 -23.48 9.27 14.98
C VAL A 443 -24.93 9.22 15.50
N ALA A 444 -25.87 9.88 14.80
CA ALA A 444 -27.27 10.00 15.23
C ALA A 444 -28.13 8.76 14.95
N ASN A 445 -27.92 8.07 13.81
CA ASN A 445 -28.78 6.94 13.40
C ASN A 445 -28.38 5.61 14.06
N ARG A 446 -27.77 5.65 15.24
CA ARG A 446 -27.38 4.43 15.95
C ARG A 446 -28.64 3.67 16.41
N PRO A 447 -28.79 2.38 16.07
CA PRO A 447 -29.90 1.60 16.58
C PRO A 447 -29.81 1.53 18.11
N LYS A 448 -30.91 1.92 18.79
CA LYS A 448 -31.09 1.79 20.24
C LYS A 448 -31.34 0.32 20.59
N THR A 449 -30.34 -0.53 20.39
CA THR A 449 -30.44 -1.93 20.81
C THR A 449 -29.75 -2.08 22.16
N HIS A 450 -30.44 -2.70 23.10
CA HIS A 450 -29.79 -3.21 24.30
C HIS A 450 -28.93 -4.39 23.86
N GLU A 451 -27.62 -4.27 24.05
CA GLU A 451 -26.66 -5.32 23.76
C GLU A 451 -27.04 -6.54 24.62
N ALA A 452 -27.35 -7.67 23.98
CA ALA A 452 -27.66 -8.90 24.70
C ALA A 452 -26.46 -9.25 25.61
N PRO A 453 -26.69 -9.85 26.80
CA PRO A 453 -25.59 -10.29 27.66
C PRO A 453 -24.69 -11.27 26.88
N CYS A 454 -23.52 -10.80 26.50
CA CYS A 454 -22.51 -11.59 25.78
C CYS A 454 -21.14 -11.36 26.40
N THR A 455 -20.30 -12.38 26.31
CA THR A 455 -18.92 -12.33 26.83
C THR A 455 -17.93 -12.06 25.70
N MET A 456 -16.68 -11.79 26.06
CA MET A 456 -15.57 -11.62 25.13
C MET A 456 -15.11 -12.95 24.49
N ASN A 457 -15.81 -14.07 24.70
CA ASN A 457 -15.36 -15.39 24.25
C ASN A 457 -15.12 -15.47 22.75
N GLU A 458 -16.08 -15.02 21.93
CA GLU A 458 -15.94 -15.00 20.46
C GLU A 458 -14.81 -14.07 20.02
N PHE A 459 -14.69 -12.90 20.65
CA PHE A 459 -13.61 -11.95 20.38
C PHE A 459 -12.23 -12.55 20.68
N ILE A 460 -12.03 -13.10 21.87
CA ILE A 460 -10.77 -13.72 22.27
C ILE A 460 -10.44 -14.91 21.37
N THR A 461 -11.44 -15.71 20.99
CA THR A 461 -11.26 -16.82 20.05
C THR A 461 -10.81 -16.30 18.68
N ALA A 462 -11.46 -15.28 18.15
CA ALA A 462 -11.16 -14.71 16.83
C ALA A 462 -9.76 -14.08 16.76
N ILE A 463 -9.34 -13.31 17.77
CA ILE A 463 -7.99 -12.71 17.79
C ILE A 463 -6.89 -13.74 18.05
N SER A 464 -7.23 -14.89 18.65
CA SER A 464 -6.30 -15.99 18.92
C SER A 464 -6.23 -17.01 17.78
N ASP A 465 -7.03 -16.85 16.72
CA ASP A 465 -7.01 -17.77 15.58
C ASP A 465 -5.62 -17.76 14.91
N PRO A 466 -4.92 -18.90 14.84
CA PRO A 466 -3.61 -18.97 14.17
C PRO A 466 -3.70 -18.74 12.65
N ASN A 467 -4.89 -18.85 12.04
CA ASN A 467 -5.10 -18.66 10.61
C ASN A 467 -5.03 -17.17 10.21
N SER A 468 -3.80 -16.67 10.10
CA SER A 468 -3.48 -15.32 9.66
C SER A 468 -3.01 -15.25 8.21
N TYR A 469 -2.99 -14.06 7.61
CA TYR A 469 -2.31 -13.86 6.31
C TYR A 469 -0.80 -14.12 6.38
N VAL A 470 -0.20 -13.93 7.57
CA VAL A 470 1.21 -14.26 7.81
C VAL A 470 1.42 -15.78 7.75
N GLN A 471 0.54 -16.55 8.43
CA GLN A 471 0.55 -18.01 8.39
C GLN A 471 0.32 -18.54 6.98
N GLN A 472 -0.68 -18.00 6.26
CA GLN A 472 -0.93 -18.36 4.85
C GLN A 472 0.34 -18.19 3.99
N ALA A 473 0.98 -17.03 4.04
CA ALA A 473 2.15 -16.76 3.21
C ALA A 473 3.36 -17.60 3.63
N TYR A 474 3.54 -17.84 4.94
CA TYR A 474 4.55 -18.76 5.45
C TYR A 474 4.35 -20.19 4.92
N GLU A 475 3.12 -20.72 5.00
CA GLU A 475 2.81 -22.07 4.54
C GLU A 475 2.99 -22.24 3.04
N LEU A 476 2.57 -21.25 2.25
CA LEU A 476 2.76 -21.23 0.80
C LEU A 476 4.23 -21.24 0.42
N LEU A 477 5.07 -20.39 1.05
CA LEU A 477 6.46 -20.20 0.64
C LEU A 477 7.44 -21.23 1.24
N PHE A 478 7.26 -21.60 2.51
CA PHE A 478 8.22 -22.43 3.24
C PHE A 478 7.76 -23.87 3.47
N SER A 479 6.46 -24.12 3.42
CA SER A 479 5.89 -25.46 3.65
C SER A 479 5.32 -26.11 2.38
N ASN A 480 5.26 -25.39 1.26
CA ASN A 480 4.65 -25.82 0.00
C ASN A 480 3.20 -26.32 0.18
N ASN A 481 2.41 -25.67 1.05
CA ASN A 481 1.02 -26.07 1.25
C ASN A 481 0.19 -25.81 -0.01
N THR A 482 -0.28 -26.87 -0.68
CA THR A 482 -1.07 -26.78 -1.92
C THR A 482 -2.57 -26.64 -1.68
N ALA A 483 -3.04 -26.71 -0.43
CA ALA A 483 -4.46 -26.57 -0.11
C ALA A 483 -4.98 -25.15 -0.38
N ILE A 484 -4.10 -24.15 -0.35
CA ILE A 484 -4.40 -22.76 -0.64
C ILE A 484 -4.11 -22.51 -2.13
N ASN A 485 -5.13 -22.13 -2.90
CA ASN A 485 -5.04 -22.04 -4.35
C ASN A 485 -5.56 -20.70 -4.89
N PHE A 486 -4.65 -19.89 -5.43
CA PHE A 486 -4.94 -18.62 -6.08
C PHE A 486 -4.61 -18.63 -7.58
N ARG A 487 -4.65 -19.81 -8.22
CA ARG A 487 -4.28 -19.97 -9.64
C ARG A 487 -5.13 -19.13 -10.60
N ASN A 488 -6.40 -18.87 -10.28
CA ASN A 488 -7.25 -18.02 -11.11
C ASN A 488 -6.72 -16.58 -11.17
N ILE A 489 -6.31 -16.03 -10.03
CA ILE A 489 -5.68 -14.69 -9.94
C ILE A 489 -4.36 -14.71 -10.71
N GLU A 490 -3.50 -15.69 -10.44
CA GLU A 490 -2.20 -15.86 -11.12
C GLU A 490 -2.35 -15.91 -12.64
N GLN A 491 -3.33 -16.67 -13.15
CA GLN A 491 -3.59 -16.81 -14.59
C GLN A 491 -4.05 -15.49 -15.22
N VAL A 492 -4.94 -14.76 -14.56
CA VAL A 492 -5.40 -13.44 -15.03
C VAL A 492 -4.22 -12.46 -15.09
N GLU A 493 -3.40 -12.40 -14.04
CA GLU A 493 -2.22 -11.53 -13.99
C GLU A 493 -1.21 -11.88 -15.08
N GLN A 494 -0.95 -13.17 -15.32
CA GLN A 494 -0.09 -13.63 -16.41
C GLN A 494 -0.62 -13.20 -17.78
N VAL A 495 -1.94 -13.30 -18.01
CA VAL A 495 -2.57 -12.88 -19.27
C VAL A 495 -2.43 -11.37 -19.47
N MET A 496 -2.72 -10.57 -18.43
CA MET A 496 -2.53 -9.12 -18.46
C MET A 496 -1.07 -8.73 -18.73
N ASN A 497 -0.12 -9.36 -18.04
CA ASN A 497 1.31 -9.15 -18.24
C ASN A 497 1.79 -9.49 -19.65
N ARG A 498 1.15 -10.46 -20.30
CA ARG A 498 1.51 -10.90 -21.66
C ARG A 498 0.87 -10.02 -22.73
N SER A 499 -0.25 -9.36 -22.43
CA SER A 499 -1.01 -8.51 -23.37
C SER A 499 -0.13 -7.49 -24.12
N PRO A 500 -0.07 -7.57 -25.46
CA PRO A 500 0.57 -6.56 -26.31
C PRO A 500 -0.08 -5.19 -26.16
N LEU A 501 -1.41 -5.14 -26.07
CA LEU A 501 -2.18 -3.90 -25.92
C LEU A 501 -1.78 -3.16 -24.64
N LEU A 502 -1.85 -3.81 -23.48
CA LEU A 502 -1.49 -3.18 -22.20
C LEU A 502 -0.02 -2.71 -22.18
N LYS A 503 0.91 -3.49 -22.77
CA LYS A 503 2.32 -3.08 -22.93
C LYS A 503 2.48 -1.83 -23.79
N ALA A 504 1.75 -1.77 -24.91
CA ALA A 504 1.77 -0.64 -25.80
C ALA A 504 1.14 0.60 -25.16
N THR A 505 0.01 0.46 -24.47
CA THR A 505 -0.63 1.55 -23.72
C THR A 505 0.33 2.14 -22.67
N ARG A 506 1.12 1.31 -21.96
CA ARG A 506 2.17 1.83 -21.06
C ARG A 506 3.24 2.65 -21.77
N LYS A 507 3.67 2.22 -22.97
CA LYS A 507 4.63 2.99 -23.77
C LYS A 507 4.01 4.28 -24.30
N TYR A 508 2.73 4.25 -24.65
CA TYR A 508 1.98 5.44 -25.02
C TYR A 508 1.92 6.44 -23.85
N LEU A 509 1.61 6.00 -22.63
CA LEU A 509 1.64 6.86 -21.44
C LEU A 509 3.03 7.46 -21.22
N LYS A 510 4.11 6.68 -21.38
CA LYS A 510 5.49 7.20 -21.34
C LYS A 510 5.73 8.28 -22.41
N LEU A 511 5.29 8.03 -23.64
CA LEU A 511 5.41 8.98 -24.76
C LEU A 511 4.74 10.31 -24.41
N VAL A 512 3.48 10.25 -23.98
CA VAL A 512 2.68 11.43 -23.66
C VAL A 512 3.25 12.20 -22.49
N PHE A 513 3.46 11.55 -21.33
CA PHE A 513 3.89 12.24 -20.12
C PHE A 513 5.30 12.83 -20.24
N GLN A 514 6.24 12.11 -20.88
CA GLN A 514 7.58 12.65 -21.12
C GLN A 514 7.57 13.80 -22.14
N ALA A 515 6.70 13.74 -23.15
CA ALA A 515 6.53 14.83 -24.10
C ALA A 515 5.92 16.08 -23.45
N LEU A 516 4.88 15.94 -22.62
CA LEU A 516 4.28 17.04 -21.86
C LEU A 516 5.35 17.75 -21.02
N ASP A 517 6.11 16.99 -20.24
CA ASP A 517 7.21 17.52 -19.41
C ASP A 517 8.30 18.23 -20.24
N ALA A 518 8.62 17.72 -21.44
CA ALA A 518 9.59 18.35 -22.32
C ALA A 518 9.07 19.68 -22.88
N THR A 519 7.82 19.70 -23.34
CA THR A 519 7.20 20.90 -23.93
C THR A 519 6.88 21.99 -22.89
N GLU A 520 6.65 21.61 -21.64
CA GLU A 520 6.53 22.55 -20.50
C GLU A 520 7.83 23.32 -20.25
N LYS A 521 8.99 22.69 -20.49
CA LYS A 521 10.32 23.32 -20.32
C LYS A 521 10.72 24.14 -21.53
N GLU A 522 10.54 23.58 -22.73
CA GLU A 522 10.96 24.21 -23.97
C GLU A 522 10.02 23.82 -25.13
N ALA A 523 9.16 24.75 -25.56
CA ALA A 523 8.11 24.51 -26.56
C ALA A 523 8.62 23.93 -27.89
N ASN A 524 9.76 24.46 -28.34
CA ASN A 524 10.34 24.20 -29.66
C ASN A 524 11.65 23.41 -29.58
N GLY A 525 12.03 22.94 -28.39
CA GLY A 525 13.22 22.11 -28.19
C GLY A 525 13.02 20.69 -28.72
N SER A 526 14.13 19.95 -28.84
CA SER A 526 14.06 18.53 -29.16
C SER A 526 13.40 17.76 -28.01
N ILE A 527 12.47 16.86 -28.34
CA ILE A 527 11.76 16.04 -27.35
C ILE A 527 12.42 14.68 -27.30
N GLN A 528 13.07 14.35 -26.18
CA GLN A 528 13.63 13.02 -25.95
C GLN A 528 12.68 12.17 -25.12
N VAL A 529 12.36 10.98 -25.63
CA VAL A 529 11.46 10.03 -24.99
C VAL A 529 12.15 8.68 -24.84
N MET A 530 12.09 8.09 -23.66
CA MET A 530 12.66 6.78 -23.35
C MET A 530 11.55 5.77 -23.06
N LEU A 531 11.12 5.07 -24.11
CA LEU A 531 10.09 4.03 -24.03
C LEU A 531 10.63 2.73 -23.41
N GLN A 532 11.91 2.46 -23.65
CA GLN A 532 12.65 1.29 -23.13
C GLN A 532 14.04 1.74 -22.65
N GLN A 533 14.60 1.01 -21.67
CA GLN A 533 15.90 1.34 -21.10
C GLN A 533 17.01 1.26 -22.16
N GLY A 534 17.81 2.32 -22.25
CA GLY A 534 18.95 2.41 -23.17
C GLY A 534 18.60 2.76 -24.63
N MET A 535 17.32 3.00 -24.96
CA MET A 535 16.89 3.38 -26.30
C MET A 535 16.07 4.69 -26.28
N PRO A 536 16.74 5.86 -26.24
CA PRO A 536 16.05 7.14 -26.38
C PRO A 536 15.59 7.32 -27.83
N ARG A 537 14.38 7.85 -27.99
CA ARG A 537 13.86 8.34 -29.26
C ARG A 537 13.78 9.85 -29.19
N THR A 538 14.40 10.51 -30.15
CA THR A 538 14.40 11.97 -30.25
C THR A 538 13.44 12.41 -31.35
N PHE A 539 12.56 13.34 -31.02
CA PHE A 539 11.81 14.11 -32.00
C PHE A 539 12.46 15.49 -32.10
N SER A 540 12.72 15.96 -33.31
CA SER A 540 13.41 17.22 -33.56
C SER A 540 12.68 18.42 -32.96
N HIS A 541 11.34 18.37 -32.94
CA HIS A 541 10.46 19.40 -32.38
C HIS A 541 9.03 18.87 -32.23
N VAL A 542 8.16 19.62 -31.56
CA VAL A 542 6.74 19.25 -31.30
C VAL A 542 5.93 18.91 -32.57
N LYS A 543 6.22 19.51 -33.73
CA LYS A 543 5.51 19.20 -34.99
C LYS A 543 5.74 17.76 -35.46
N GLU A 544 6.92 17.21 -35.21
CA GLU A 544 7.27 15.82 -35.59
C GLU A 544 6.53 14.83 -34.69
N LEU A 545 6.52 15.10 -33.37
CA LEU A 545 5.72 14.35 -32.42
C LEU A 545 4.23 14.40 -32.80
N ASN A 546 3.69 15.59 -33.09
CA ASN A 546 2.30 15.74 -33.50
C ASN A 546 1.97 14.94 -34.77
N SER A 547 2.84 14.98 -35.79
CA SER A 547 2.66 14.17 -37.01
C SER A 547 2.63 12.67 -36.73
N THR A 548 3.35 12.22 -35.70
CA THR A 548 3.32 10.83 -35.25
C THR A 548 2.01 10.51 -34.54
N LEU A 549 1.56 11.37 -33.61
CA LEU A 549 0.33 11.17 -32.86
C LEU A 549 -0.92 11.16 -33.76
N LEU A 550 -0.94 11.97 -34.81
CA LEU A 550 -2.04 12.04 -35.79
C LEU A 550 -2.08 10.83 -36.75
N ASN A 551 -0.98 10.09 -36.89
CA ASN A 551 -0.90 8.93 -37.77
C ASN A 551 -0.93 7.62 -36.96
N SER A 552 -2.07 6.94 -36.94
CA SER A 552 -2.28 5.72 -36.16
C SER A 552 -1.27 4.61 -36.47
N MET A 553 -0.83 4.49 -37.73
CA MET A 553 0.20 3.52 -38.13
C MET A 553 1.57 3.87 -37.54
N ARG A 554 1.99 5.13 -37.63
CA ARG A 554 3.25 5.58 -37.02
C ARG A 554 3.19 5.42 -35.50
N LEU A 555 2.09 5.85 -34.87
CA LEU A 555 1.89 5.71 -33.44
C LEU A 555 1.97 4.24 -33.02
N ALA A 556 1.23 3.34 -33.69
CA ALA A 556 1.26 1.90 -33.46
C ALA A 556 2.70 1.34 -33.54
N GLN A 557 3.46 1.71 -34.58
CA GLN A 557 4.85 1.31 -34.74
C GLN A 557 5.74 1.81 -33.59
N ILE A 558 5.61 3.06 -33.17
CA ILE A 558 6.40 3.63 -32.05
C ILE A 558 6.18 2.84 -30.76
N ILE A 559 4.92 2.55 -30.42
CA ILE A 559 4.57 1.90 -29.16
C ILE A 559 4.59 0.36 -29.27
N GLY A 560 4.75 -0.18 -30.47
CA GLY A 560 4.85 -1.61 -30.75
C GLY A 560 3.51 -2.34 -30.70
N LEU A 561 2.44 -1.72 -31.19
CA LEU A 561 1.19 -2.40 -31.56
C LEU A 561 1.34 -3.04 -32.94
N LYS A 562 0.72 -4.21 -33.12
CA LYS A 562 0.64 -4.88 -34.42
C LYS A 562 -0.54 -4.35 -35.24
N GLU A 563 -1.67 -4.12 -34.58
CA GLU A 563 -2.90 -3.66 -35.22
C GLU A 563 -3.01 -2.14 -35.08
N THR A 564 -3.28 -1.47 -36.19
CA THR A 564 -3.38 0.00 -36.22
C THR A 564 -4.67 0.51 -35.58
N GLU A 565 -5.74 -0.29 -35.64
CA GLU A 565 -7.04 0.05 -35.05
C GLU A 565 -6.97 0.19 -33.52
N ASP A 566 -6.16 -0.65 -32.88
CA ASP A 566 -5.90 -0.56 -31.43
C ASP A 566 -5.22 0.76 -31.03
N ALA A 567 -4.46 1.38 -31.94
CA ALA A 567 -3.83 2.67 -31.66
C ALA A 567 -4.86 3.79 -31.55
N ASP A 568 -5.98 3.71 -32.29
CA ASP A 568 -7.07 4.70 -32.20
C ASP A 568 -7.94 4.53 -30.95
N ARG A 569 -7.77 3.41 -30.23
CA ARG A 569 -8.47 3.11 -28.96
C ARG A 569 -7.64 3.46 -27.72
N LEU A 570 -6.49 4.13 -27.90
CA LEU A 570 -5.64 4.53 -26.79
C LEU A 570 -6.34 5.58 -25.90
N PRO A 571 -6.11 5.55 -24.58
CA PRO A 571 -6.77 6.45 -23.64
C PRO A 571 -6.52 7.92 -23.97
N LEU A 572 -7.57 8.74 -23.96
CA LEU A 572 -7.51 10.20 -24.15
C LEU A 572 -6.76 10.65 -25.42
N LEU A 573 -6.73 9.82 -26.46
CA LEU A 573 -5.94 10.10 -27.66
C LEU A 573 -6.41 11.37 -28.38
N LYS A 574 -7.71 11.66 -28.36
CA LYS A 574 -8.28 12.86 -28.98
C LYS A 574 -7.77 14.11 -28.27
N GLU A 575 -7.82 14.12 -26.95
CA GLU A 575 -7.37 15.20 -26.08
C GLU A 575 -5.87 15.44 -26.25
N VAL A 576 -5.08 14.35 -26.28
CA VAL A 576 -3.65 14.37 -26.58
C VAL A 576 -3.37 14.97 -27.97
N ARG A 577 -4.07 14.52 -29.01
CA ARG A 577 -3.92 15.04 -30.39
C ARG A 577 -4.26 16.53 -30.45
N THR A 578 -5.34 16.96 -29.79
CA THR A 578 -5.74 18.37 -29.71
C THR A 578 -4.66 19.20 -29.01
N HIS A 579 -4.14 18.74 -27.87
CA HIS A 579 -3.10 19.44 -27.13
C HIS A 579 -1.83 19.66 -27.96
N PHE A 580 -1.26 18.59 -28.54
CA PHE A 580 -0.03 18.71 -29.34
C PHE A 580 -0.25 19.38 -30.70
N SER A 581 -1.45 19.35 -31.26
CA SER A 581 -1.78 20.12 -32.48
C SER A 581 -1.80 21.62 -32.22
N ALA A 582 -2.34 22.06 -31.08
CA ALA A 582 -2.32 23.46 -30.69
C ALA A 582 -0.87 23.97 -30.53
N LEU A 583 0.00 23.19 -29.90
CA LEU A 583 1.43 23.52 -29.78
C LEU A 583 2.14 23.54 -31.14
N ALA A 584 1.87 22.54 -31.99
CA ALA A 584 2.44 22.47 -33.34
C ALA A 584 2.01 23.64 -34.24
N GLY A 585 0.82 24.21 -34.00
CA GLY A 585 0.29 25.39 -34.68
C GLY A 585 0.87 26.73 -34.20
N GLY A 586 1.84 26.72 -33.28
CA GLY A 586 2.45 27.93 -32.71
C GLY A 586 1.81 28.39 -31.39
N GLY A 587 0.92 27.59 -30.81
CA GLY A 587 0.41 27.83 -29.46
C GLY A 587 1.53 27.80 -28.42
N LYS A 588 1.40 28.62 -27.37
CA LYS A 588 2.35 28.62 -26.26
C LYS A 588 2.09 27.41 -25.35
N PRO A 589 3.14 26.75 -24.81
CA PRO A 589 2.97 25.73 -23.78
C PRO A 589 2.19 26.32 -22.61
N SER A 590 1.11 25.65 -22.22
CA SER A 590 0.36 25.98 -21.02
C SER A 590 0.52 24.87 -20.00
N VAL A 591 1.17 25.21 -18.88
CA VAL A 591 1.32 24.30 -17.73
C VAL A 591 -0.06 23.87 -17.23
N SER A 592 -1.05 24.76 -17.23
CA SER A 592 -2.41 24.42 -16.78
C SER A 592 -3.11 23.42 -17.69
N GLN A 593 -2.94 23.53 -19.01
CA GLN A 593 -3.52 22.57 -19.96
C GLN A 593 -2.83 21.19 -19.87
N SER A 594 -1.52 21.18 -19.67
CA SER A 594 -0.74 19.95 -19.50
C SER A 594 -1.08 19.25 -18.18
N ALA A 595 -1.23 20.02 -17.10
CA ALA A 595 -1.67 19.53 -15.79
C ALA A 595 -3.09 18.93 -15.86
N LYS A 596 -4.03 19.62 -16.52
CA LYS A 596 -5.39 19.12 -16.71
C LYS A 596 -5.41 17.78 -17.45
N LEU A 597 -4.64 17.65 -18.53
CA LEU A 597 -4.56 16.38 -19.27
C LEU A 597 -3.95 15.26 -18.42
N LYS A 598 -2.92 15.56 -17.60
CA LYS A 598 -2.34 14.60 -16.65
C LYS A 598 -3.37 14.14 -15.61
N GLU A 599 -4.22 15.04 -15.13
CA GLU A 599 -5.33 14.76 -14.20
C GLU A 599 -6.40 13.87 -14.84
N GLU A 600 -6.85 14.19 -16.06
CA GLU A 600 -7.80 13.36 -16.82
C GLU A 600 -7.27 11.92 -17.02
N PHE A 601 -5.96 11.76 -17.28
CA PHE A 601 -5.34 10.43 -17.30
C PHE A 601 -5.41 9.74 -15.93
N GLY A 602 -5.21 10.47 -14.83
CA GLY A 602 -5.33 9.94 -13.48
C GLY A 602 -6.73 9.39 -13.18
N GLU A 603 -7.77 10.13 -13.58
CA GLU A 603 -9.17 9.71 -13.41
C GLU A 603 -9.54 8.48 -14.26
N PHE A 604 -8.96 8.35 -15.46
CA PHE A 604 -9.29 7.26 -16.38
C PHE A 604 -8.57 5.94 -16.06
N MET A 605 -7.33 6.02 -15.57
CA MET A 605 -6.43 4.88 -15.48
C MET A 605 -6.56 4.13 -14.16
N VAL A 606 -6.61 2.80 -14.21
CA VAL A 606 -6.55 1.95 -13.02
C VAL A 606 -5.09 1.72 -12.63
N THR A 607 -4.65 2.38 -11.57
CA THR A 607 -3.26 2.38 -11.08
C THR A 607 -2.98 1.29 -10.05
N GLY A 608 -3.98 0.95 -9.23
CA GLY A 608 -3.81 0.07 -8.07
C GLY A 608 -3.14 0.77 -6.89
N PHE A 609 -3.15 2.10 -6.82
CA PHE A 609 -2.51 2.87 -5.74
C PHE A 609 -3.35 4.03 -5.27
#